data_AF-A0A813H9T1-F1
#
_entry.id   AF-A0A813H9T1-F1
#
_cell.length_a   1.000
_cell.length_b   1.000
_cell.length_c   1.000
_cell.angle_alpha   90.00
_cell.angle_beta   90.00
_cell.angle_gamma   90.00
#
_symmetry.space_group_name_H-M   'P 1'
#
loop_
_entity.id
_entity.type
_entity.pdbx_description
1 polymer ?
#
loop_
_entity_poly.entity_id
_entity_poly.type
_entity_poly.pdbx_seq_one_letter_code
_entity_poly.pdbx_strand_id
1 'polypeptide(L)'
;MSRAASAASATAQCLDAALDVSGRFGFGGPLPALAVCFRVKAMHGATTPGWARFLPCQLQAAVVQGVWSLSQKARGCRRVQEAIVACTTDQQRESIAKELLGHIWDAARCPHANFVLQRLIEAMRPTASQFIIDEILQHGSRAAAQVARHKYGCRIIQRLLEHCRPDQVEQLAEELLKDSMGLFRHPYGNYVLQELLVSGTPSQKSRISRMLEQHTLAVVTDCHASAVTAKALTYGSQKDKCRLAHALAAQSSLVPAMAYTRHGYVVAQLVLQLLEGQDRERVLQEMSQYALSLRTSRYGRLALASMSEPCVDIVTLLQGHRSSVQTSLTQDAAEVRRCAAEDEASLIQLYGLCAQAMRDTKAILEEAEQQSKLLSSEWSKERQRLRQRGSELAARQAAGWQALHQAVQQDIARLA
;
A
#
# COMPACT_ATOMS: atom_id res chain seq x y z
N MET A 1 15.84 34.29 -9.54
CA MET A 1 14.67 33.45 -9.18
C MET A 1 14.43 32.23 -10.10
N SER A 2 15.37 31.75 -10.94
CA SER A 2 15.13 30.52 -11.75
C SER A 2 15.94 29.28 -11.37
N ARG A 3 16.81 29.32 -10.35
CA ARG A 3 17.58 28.13 -9.89
C ARG A 3 16.99 27.42 -8.65
N ALA A 4 16.04 28.05 -7.94
CA ALA A 4 15.38 27.44 -6.78
C ALA A 4 14.19 26.52 -7.15
N ALA A 5 13.62 26.68 -8.36
CA ALA A 5 12.51 25.85 -8.84
C ALA A 5 12.97 24.47 -9.39
N SER A 6 14.23 24.36 -9.84
CA SER A 6 14.79 23.11 -10.37
C SER A 6 15.20 22.12 -9.26
N ALA A 7 15.65 22.61 -8.11
CA ALA A 7 16.06 21.77 -6.98
C ALA A 7 14.87 21.10 -6.27
N ALA A 8 13.70 21.77 -6.19
CA ALA A 8 12.50 21.22 -5.57
C ALA A 8 11.86 20.07 -6.39
N SER A 9 12.06 20.06 -7.71
CA SER A 9 11.57 18.99 -8.59
C SER A 9 12.42 17.72 -8.49
N ALA A 10 13.72 17.83 -8.19
CA ALA A 10 14.63 16.69 -8.06
C ALA A 10 14.46 15.96 -6.71
N THR A 11 14.14 16.68 -5.62
CA THR A 11 13.89 16.08 -4.31
C THR A 11 12.55 15.34 -4.25
N ALA A 12 11.54 15.78 -5.02
CA ALA A 12 10.25 15.10 -5.14
C ALA A 12 10.35 13.78 -5.92
N GLN A 13 11.22 13.72 -6.95
CA GLN A 13 11.44 12.50 -7.75
C GLN A 13 12.28 11.43 -7.05
N CYS A 14 13.14 11.80 -6.08
CA CYS A 14 13.90 10.82 -5.29
C CYS A 14 13.08 10.15 -4.18
N LEU A 15 12.00 10.77 -3.69
CA LEU A 15 11.15 10.18 -2.65
C LEU A 15 10.23 9.07 -3.19
N ASP A 16 9.84 9.15 -4.47
CA ASP A 16 9.05 8.11 -5.15
C ASP A 16 9.88 6.85 -5.47
N ALA A 17 11.21 6.96 -5.58
CA ALA A 17 12.10 5.82 -5.83
C ALA A 17 12.45 5.03 -4.55
N ALA A 18 12.36 5.65 -3.37
CA ALA A 18 12.70 5.00 -2.10
C ALA A 18 11.59 4.07 -1.57
N LEU A 19 10.35 4.24 -2.04
CA LEU A 19 9.21 3.39 -1.69
C LEU A 19 9.07 2.15 -2.60
N ASP A 20 9.97 1.96 -3.57
CA ASP A 20 9.91 0.88 -4.57
C ASP A 20 10.89 -0.29 -4.31
N VAL A 21 11.60 -0.28 -3.17
CA VAL A 21 12.65 -1.28 -2.84
C VAL A 21 12.14 -2.39 -1.91
N SER A 22 10.99 -2.25 -1.25
CA SER A 22 10.42 -3.29 -0.37
C SER A 22 9.66 -4.42 -1.11
N GLY A 23 9.62 -4.41 -2.45
CA GLY A 23 8.88 -5.39 -3.26
C GLY A 23 9.74 -6.45 -3.99
N ARG A 24 11.04 -6.56 -3.73
CA ARG A 24 11.96 -7.33 -4.60
C ARG A 24 12.45 -8.70 -4.11
N PHE A 25 12.04 -9.19 -2.95
CA PHE A 25 12.42 -10.53 -2.51
C PHE A 25 11.22 -11.33 -2.00
N GLY A 26 10.71 -12.21 -2.86
CA GLY A 26 9.79 -13.26 -2.45
C GLY A 26 10.57 -14.35 -1.72
N PHE A 27 10.18 -14.63 -0.48
CA PHE A 27 10.37 -15.92 0.16
C PHE A 27 9.02 -16.32 0.77
N GLY A 28 8.52 -17.49 0.36
CA GLY A 28 7.33 -18.12 0.91
C GLY A 28 7.65 -18.98 2.14
N GLY A 29 6.63 -19.18 2.98
CA GLY A 29 6.63 -20.17 4.06
C GLY A 29 6.84 -19.59 5.47
N PRO A 30 6.17 -20.13 6.50
CA PRO A 30 5.83 -19.39 7.72
C PRO A 30 6.87 -19.53 8.82
N LEU A 31 7.33 -18.43 9.41
CA LEU A 31 8.02 -18.42 10.70
C LEU A 31 7.64 -17.16 11.52
N PRO A 32 7.70 -17.23 12.86
CA PRO A 32 6.67 -16.71 13.76
C PRO A 32 6.82 -15.23 14.10
N ALA A 33 5.69 -14.56 14.23
CA ALA A 33 5.53 -13.15 14.59
C ALA A 33 5.86 -12.82 16.07
N LEU A 34 6.88 -13.45 16.67
CA LEU A 34 7.24 -13.22 18.09
C LEU A 34 8.70 -12.82 18.35
N ALA A 35 9.50 -12.45 17.35
CA ALA A 35 10.92 -12.10 17.57
C ALA A 35 11.40 -10.74 17.01
N VAL A 36 10.51 -9.83 16.60
CA VAL A 36 10.91 -8.46 16.14
C VAL A 36 10.57 -7.37 17.17
N CYS A 37 10.02 -7.71 18.34
CA CYS A 37 9.80 -6.75 19.43
C CYS A 37 10.94 -6.66 20.46
N PHE A 38 12.06 -7.37 20.28
CA PHE A 38 13.19 -7.30 21.21
C PHE A 38 14.55 -7.34 20.48
N ARG A 39 14.93 -6.24 19.81
CA ARG A 39 16.34 -5.91 19.57
C ARG A 39 16.61 -4.43 19.24
N VAL A 40 15.96 -3.51 19.96
CA VAL A 40 16.46 -2.13 20.18
C VAL A 40 16.86 -1.88 21.64
N LYS A 41 16.69 -2.85 22.54
CA LYS A 41 17.26 -2.85 23.90
C LYS A 41 18.54 -3.68 23.97
N ALA A 42 19.59 -3.27 23.28
CA ALA A 42 20.96 -3.72 23.54
C ALA A 42 21.98 -2.82 22.82
N MET A 43 22.00 -1.53 23.16
CA MET A 43 23.19 -0.67 23.12
C MET A 43 22.91 0.53 24.04
N HIS A 44 22.92 0.27 25.35
CA HIS A 44 23.21 1.32 26.31
C HIS A 44 24.71 1.61 26.18
N GLY A 45 25.03 2.80 25.67
CA GLY A 45 26.41 3.30 25.65
C GLY A 45 26.84 3.94 24.34
N ALA A 46 26.15 4.97 23.85
CA ALA A 46 26.74 6.01 23.00
C ALA A 46 25.79 7.20 22.82
N THR A 47 26.11 8.27 23.54
CA THR A 47 25.96 9.70 23.17
C THR A 47 24.71 10.13 22.40
N THR A 48 23.82 10.80 23.13
CA THR A 48 22.97 11.86 22.59
C THR A 48 23.78 12.78 21.66
N PRO A 49 23.26 13.18 20.48
CA PRO A 49 23.93 14.15 19.62
C PRO A 49 24.26 15.42 20.42
N GLY A 50 25.50 15.91 20.36
CA GLY A 50 26.02 16.98 21.22
C GLY A 50 25.23 18.30 21.20
N TRP A 51 24.40 18.55 20.19
CA TRP A 51 23.50 19.71 20.15
C TRP A 51 22.29 19.58 21.10
N ALA A 52 21.88 18.37 21.48
CA ALA A 52 20.75 18.12 22.37
C ALA A 52 21.09 18.38 23.85
N ARG A 53 22.36 18.65 24.19
CA ARG A 53 22.84 18.78 25.57
C ARG A 53 22.77 20.20 26.13
N PHE A 54 22.42 21.19 25.31
CA PHE A 54 22.29 22.58 25.73
C PHE A 54 21.15 23.29 24.98
N LEU A 55 19.89 22.94 25.26
CA LEU A 55 18.85 23.97 25.21
C LEU A 55 18.92 24.71 26.56
N PRO A 56 19.32 26.00 26.59
CA PRO A 56 19.35 26.74 27.84
C PRO A 56 17.96 26.72 28.47
N CYS A 57 17.86 26.58 29.79
CA CYS A 57 16.60 26.71 30.55
C CYS A 57 15.80 27.98 30.19
N GLN A 58 16.49 29.04 29.73
CA GLN A 58 15.90 30.27 29.22
C GLN A 58 15.05 30.08 27.95
N LEU A 59 15.39 29.11 27.09
CA LEU A 59 14.65 28.82 25.85
C LEU A 59 13.34 28.07 26.15
N GLN A 60 13.31 27.24 27.20
CA GLN A 60 12.06 26.65 27.72
C GLN A 60 11.15 27.72 28.32
N ALA A 61 11.69 28.63 29.15
CA ALA A 61 10.89 29.72 29.73
C ALA A 61 10.33 30.68 28.67
N ALA A 62 11.10 31.02 27.64
CA ALA A 62 10.67 31.90 26.55
C ALA A 62 9.69 31.24 25.57
N VAL A 63 9.69 29.91 25.44
CA VAL A 63 8.69 29.19 24.62
C VAL A 63 7.35 29.09 25.35
N VAL A 64 7.35 28.98 26.68
CA VAL A 64 6.14 28.95 27.53
C VAL A 64 5.42 30.30 27.62
N GLN A 65 5.90 31.32 26.90
CA GLN A 65 5.16 32.56 26.70
C GLN A 65 4.94 32.75 25.20
N GLY A 66 3.80 32.28 24.72
CA GLY A 66 3.37 32.44 23.33
C GLY A 66 3.53 31.18 22.47
N VAL A 67 3.36 29.99 23.07
CA VAL A 67 3.35 28.70 22.35
C VAL A 67 2.41 28.76 21.16
N TRP A 68 1.21 29.30 21.32
CA TRP A 68 0.25 29.42 20.21
C TRP A 68 0.76 30.30 19.07
N SER A 69 1.26 31.50 19.38
CA SER A 69 1.82 32.44 18.39
C SER A 69 3.01 31.85 17.63
N LEU A 70 3.87 31.10 18.33
CA LEU A 70 5.00 30.40 17.73
C LEU A 70 4.55 29.22 16.86
N SER A 71 3.59 28.43 17.33
CA SER A 71 3.08 27.24 16.64
C SER A 71 2.51 27.55 15.26
N GLN A 72 1.97 28.75 15.06
CA GLN A 72 1.44 29.21 13.78
C GLN A 72 2.52 29.54 12.73
N LYS A 73 3.80 29.59 13.10
CA LYS A 73 4.91 30.02 12.22
C LYS A 73 5.82 28.85 11.87
N ALA A 74 6.32 28.79 10.63
CA ALA A 74 7.17 27.70 10.14
C ALA A 74 8.42 27.41 10.99
N ARG A 75 9.11 28.46 11.47
CA ARG A 75 10.26 28.31 12.39
C ARG A 75 9.82 28.13 13.83
N GLY A 76 8.75 28.81 14.24
CA GLY A 76 8.25 28.75 15.61
C GLY A 76 7.73 27.36 15.99
N CYS A 77 6.99 26.68 15.10
CA CYS A 77 6.50 25.34 15.36
C CYS A 77 7.62 24.31 15.55
N ARG A 78 8.77 24.49 14.90
CA ARG A 78 9.95 23.63 15.09
C ARG A 78 10.54 23.82 16.48
N ARG A 79 10.69 25.08 16.92
CA ARG A 79 11.17 25.41 18.26
C ARG A 79 10.26 24.86 19.35
N VAL A 80 8.94 24.92 19.17
CA VAL A 80 7.99 24.34 20.13
C VAL A 80 8.12 22.81 20.15
N GLN A 81 8.23 22.15 18.99
CA GLN A 81 8.46 20.70 18.92
C GLN A 81 9.77 20.27 19.58
N GLU A 82 10.85 21.02 19.40
CA GLU A 82 12.13 20.81 20.06
C GLU A 82 12.01 20.98 21.58
N ALA A 83 11.27 22.00 22.04
CA ALA A 83 11.00 22.21 23.45
C ALA A 83 10.22 21.03 24.08
N ILE A 84 9.20 20.51 23.38
CA ILE A 84 8.44 19.33 23.85
C ILE A 84 9.35 18.10 23.99
N VAL A 85 10.25 17.87 23.03
CA VAL A 85 11.22 16.75 23.09
C VAL A 85 12.24 16.94 24.20
N ALA A 86 12.63 18.17 24.50
CA ALA A 86 13.57 18.49 25.58
C ALA A 86 12.94 18.40 26.98
N CYS A 87 11.61 18.34 27.11
CA CYS A 87 10.95 18.18 28.39
C CYS A 87 11.29 16.83 29.04
N THR A 88 11.77 16.86 30.27
CA THR A 88 12.11 15.66 31.04
C THR A 88 10.97 15.18 31.92
N THR A 89 9.96 16.03 32.18
CA THR A 89 8.80 15.70 33.03
C THR A 89 7.47 15.88 32.30
N ASP A 90 6.45 15.15 32.75
CA ASP A 90 5.08 15.32 32.25
C ASP A 90 4.56 16.74 32.51
N GLN A 91 4.86 17.30 33.68
CA GLN A 91 4.44 18.65 34.07
C GLN A 91 4.91 19.73 33.07
N GLN A 92 6.13 19.60 32.54
CA GLN A 92 6.66 20.53 31.53
C GLN A 92 5.94 20.39 30.18
N ARG A 93 5.64 19.16 29.76
CA ARG A 93 4.87 18.92 28.52
C ARG A 93 3.46 19.47 28.67
N GLU A 94 2.83 19.21 29.81
CA GLU A 94 1.49 19.70 30.14
C GLU A 94 1.44 21.24 30.23
N SER A 95 2.49 21.91 30.71
CA SER A 95 2.53 23.40 30.72
C SER A 95 2.56 23.98 29.30
N ILE A 96 3.32 23.37 28.38
CA ILE A 96 3.32 23.79 26.96
C ILE A 96 1.94 23.52 26.33
N ALA A 97 1.35 22.36 26.61
CA ALA A 97 0.05 21.98 26.06
C ALA A 97 -1.08 22.92 26.50
N LYS A 98 -1.04 23.40 27.75
CA LYS A 98 -2.04 24.33 28.30
C LYS A 98 -2.15 25.65 27.53
N GLU A 99 -1.08 26.14 26.91
CA GLU A 99 -1.14 27.36 26.09
C GLU A 99 -1.85 27.17 24.73
N LEU A 100 -2.16 25.93 24.34
CA LEU A 100 -2.97 25.63 23.16
C LEU A 100 -4.46 25.44 23.49
N LEU A 101 -4.86 25.53 24.78
CA LEU A 101 -6.27 25.51 25.18
C LEU A 101 -7.04 26.64 24.48
N GLY A 102 -8.16 26.30 23.87
CA GLY A 102 -8.98 27.22 23.07
C GLY A 102 -8.46 27.46 21.65
N HIS A 103 -7.38 26.78 21.24
CA HIS A 103 -6.77 26.90 19.93
C HIS A 103 -6.58 25.55 19.21
N ILE A 104 -7.05 24.44 19.75
CA ILE A 104 -6.92 23.10 19.18
C ILE A 104 -7.56 23.01 17.80
N TRP A 105 -8.76 23.59 17.67
CA TRP A 105 -9.50 23.59 16.41
C TRP A 105 -8.70 24.25 15.29
N ASP A 106 -8.14 25.44 15.55
CA ASP A 106 -7.34 26.17 14.58
C ASP A 106 -5.96 25.53 14.38
N ALA A 107 -5.36 25.01 15.44
CA ALA A 107 -4.08 24.32 15.38
C ALA A 107 -4.14 23.07 14.47
N ALA A 108 -5.21 22.29 14.55
CA ALA A 108 -5.43 21.12 13.70
C ALA A 108 -5.56 21.46 12.21
N ARG A 109 -5.93 22.70 11.88
CA ARG A 109 -6.04 23.20 10.50
C ARG A 109 -4.89 24.07 10.03
N CYS A 110 -3.98 24.44 10.93
CA CYS A 110 -2.82 25.24 10.61
C CYS A 110 -1.73 24.39 9.91
N PRO A 111 -1.07 24.88 8.84
CA PRO A 111 0.05 24.18 8.19
C PRO A 111 1.28 23.99 9.07
N HIS A 112 1.35 24.66 10.22
CA HIS A 112 2.49 24.62 11.14
C HIS A 112 2.12 24.07 12.51
N ALA A 113 1.02 24.54 13.11
CA ALA A 113 0.65 24.14 14.46
C ALA A 113 0.17 22.68 14.56
N ASN A 114 -0.29 22.08 13.46
CA ASN A 114 -0.64 20.66 13.43
C ASN A 114 0.53 19.74 13.83
N PHE A 115 1.78 20.14 13.55
CA PHE A 115 2.96 19.37 13.94
C PHE A 115 3.22 19.44 15.45
N VAL A 116 2.87 20.57 16.08
CA VAL A 116 2.96 20.73 17.54
C VAL A 116 1.92 19.84 18.22
N LEU A 117 0.68 19.83 17.74
CA LEU A 117 -0.36 18.94 18.28
C LEU A 117 0.02 17.46 18.16
N GLN A 118 0.50 17.01 17.00
CA GLN A 118 0.97 15.63 16.84
C GLN A 118 2.06 15.30 17.86
N ARG A 119 3.06 16.18 18.01
CA ARG A 119 4.16 15.97 18.96
C ARG A 119 3.69 15.93 20.41
N LEU A 120 2.71 16.76 20.79
CA LEU A 120 2.12 16.71 22.12
C LEU A 120 1.39 15.39 22.37
N ILE A 121 0.56 14.95 21.42
CA ILE A 121 -0.18 13.68 21.55
C ILE A 121 0.78 12.49 21.68
N GLU A 122 1.88 12.47 20.92
CA GLU A 122 2.91 11.43 20.96
C GLU A 122 3.72 11.43 22.27
N ALA A 123 3.96 12.60 22.86
CA ALA A 123 4.88 12.76 23.99
C ALA A 123 4.19 12.79 25.37
N MET A 124 2.89 13.08 25.42
CA MET A 124 2.12 13.18 26.67
C MET A 124 1.48 11.85 27.07
N ARG A 125 1.14 11.74 28.35
CA ARG A 125 0.26 10.66 28.82
C ARG A 125 -1.13 10.78 28.18
N PRO A 126 -1.83 9.66 27.92
CA PRO A 126 -3.17 9.70 27.32
C PRO A 126 -4.15 10.64 28.05
N THR A 127 -4.14 10.66 29.38
CA THR A 127 -4.99 11.56 30.19
C THR A 127 -4.74 13.04 29.92
N ALA A 128 -3.49 13.44 29.67
CA ALA A 128 -3.12 14.82 29.40
C ALA A 128 -3.54 15.28 27.98
N SER A 129 -3.87 14.35 27.08
CA SER A 129 -4.38 14.66 25.74
C SER A 129 -5.90 14.84 25.69
N GLN A 130 -6.62 14.62 26.80
CA GLN A 130 -8.10 14.64 26.81
C GLN A 130 -8.68 15.97 26.33
N PHE A 131 -8.08 17.10 26.73
CA PHE A 131 -8.55 18.43 26.34
C PHE A 131 -8.56 18.63 24.81
N ILE A 132 -7.68 17.95 24.07
CA ILE A 132 -7.62 18.00 22.61
C ILE A 132 -8.88 17.36 22.01
N ILE A 133 -9.30 16.21 22.57
CA ILE A 133 -10.51 15.50 22.16
C ILE A 133 -11.73 16.35 22.52
N ASP A 134 -11.79 16.83 23.76
CA ASP A 134 -12.91 17.62 24.27
C ASP A 134 -13.14 18.88 23.44
N GLU A 135 -12.08 19.64 23.15
CA GLU A 135 -12.18 20.87 22.36
C GLU A 135 -12.63 20.59 20.92
N ILE A 136 -12.11 19.53 20.27
CA ILE A 136 -12.59 19.12 18.95
C ILE A 136 -14.10 18.82 19.00
N LEU A 137 -14.56 18.02 19.97
CA LEU A 137 -15.97 17.62 20.06
C LEU A 137 -16.91 18.78 20.44
N GLN A 138 -16.41 19.79 21.17
CA GLN A 138 -17.17 20.99 21.53
C GLN A 138 -17.55 21.86 20.31
N HIS A 139 -16.84 21.73 19.18
CA HIS A 139 -17.18 22.45 17.95
C HIS A 139 -18.46 21.95 17.25
N GLY A 140 -19.04 20.84 17.71
CA GLY A 140 -20.36 20.36 17.28
C GLY A 140 -20.35 18.93 16.74
N SER A 141 -21.53 18.41 16.43
CA SER A 141 -21.78 16.98 16.14
C SER A 141 -21.17 16.42 14.85
N ARG A 142 -20.43 17.24 14.09
CA ARG A 142 -19.69 16.85 12.87
C ARG A 142 -18.24 17.33 12.90
N ALA A 143 -17.79 17.86 14.02
CA ALA A 143 -16.47 18.44 14.17
C ALA A 143 -15.36 17.42 13.91
N ALA A 144 -15.50 16.19 14.44
CA ALA A 144 -14.55 15.11 14.21
C ALA A 144 -14.42 14.77 12.72
N ALA A 145 -15.55 14.66 12.01
CA ALA A 145 -15.57 14.39 10.57
C ALA A 145 -14.97 15.55 9.75
N GLN A 146 -15.20 16.80 10.14
CA GLN A 146 -14.58 17.97 9.50
C GLN A 146 -13.05 17.94 9.65
N VAL A 147 -12.54 17.66 10.85
CA VAL A 147 -11.10 17.56 11.11
C VAL A 147 -10.50 16.37 10.35
N ALA A 148 -11.19 15.23 10.32
CA ALA A 148 -10.77 14.04 9.55
C ALA A 148 -10.69 14.27 8.03
N ARG A 149 -11.51 15.18 7.49
CA ARG A 149 -11.45 15.60 6.09
C ARG A 149 -10.41 16.69 5.82
N HIS A 150 -9.75 17.21 6.84
CA HIS A 150 -8.73 18.23 6.65
C HIS A 150 -7.35 17.61 6.36
N LYS A 151 -6.59 18.20 5.42
CA LYS A 151 -5.24 17.72 5.01
C LYS A 151 -4.24 17.56 6.15
N TYR A 152 -4.38 18.36 7.21
CA TYR A 152 -3.57 18.27 8.43
C TYR A 152 -4.35 17.66 9.60
N GLY A 153 -5.66 17.92 9.65
CA GLY A 153 -6.51 17.50 10.77
C GLY A 153 -6.64 15.98 10.84
N CYS A 154 -6.64 15.30 9.69
CA CYS A 154 -6.69 13.84 9.64
C CYS A 154 -5.52 13.19 10.41
N ARG A 155 -4.35 13.85 10.48
CA ARG A 155 -3.19 13.38 11.24
C ARG A 155 -3.40 13.53 12.73
N ILE A 156 -4.09 14.58 13.17
CA ILE A 156 -4.45 14.77 14.58
C ILE A 156 -5.38 13.64 15.03
N ILE A 157 -6.43 13.36 14.26
CA ILE A 157 -7.36 12.26 14.57
C ILE A 157 -6.64 10.91 14.61
N GLN A 158 -5.76 10.62 13.64
CA GLN A 158 -4.93 9.40 13.65
C GLN A 158 -4.09 9.31 14.93
N ARG A 159 -3.35 10.36 15.30
CA ARG A 159 -2.55 10.36 16.54
C ARG A 159 -3.40 10.15 17.79
N LEU A 160 -4.59 10.75 17.87
CA LEU A 160 -5.49 10.55 19.00
C LEU A 160 -5.92 9.07 19.09
N LEU A 161 -6.33 8.46 17.98
CA LEU A 161 -6.71 7.05 17.93
C LEU A 161 -5.56 6.09 18.28
N GLU A 162 -4.33 6.44 17.88
CA GLU A 162 -3.14 5.62 18.11
C GLU A 162 -2.60 5.69 19.55
N HIS A 163 -2.67 6.88 20.18
CA HIS A 163 -1.97 7.15 21.45
C HIS A 163 -2.89 7.33 22.66
N CYS A 164 -4.17 7.61 22.46
CA CYS A 164 -5.11 7.75 23.57
C CYS A 164 -5.75 6.40 23.91
N ARG A 165 -6.31 6.29 25.12
CA ARG A 165 -6.99 5.05 25.52
C ARG A 165 -8.31 4.88 24.75
N PRO A 166 -8.77 3.64 24.54
CA PRO A 166 -10.04 3.37 23.85
C PRO A 166 -11.25 4.11 24.45
N ASP A 167 -11.32 4.23 25.78
CA ASP A 167 -12.40 4.96 26.48
C ASP A 167 -12.40 6.47 26.19
N GLN A 168 -11.22 7.07 25.97
CA GLN A 168 -11.10 8.50 25.69
C GLN A 168 -11.56 8.85 24.28
N VAL A 169 -11.28 7.97 23.32
CA VAL A 169 -11.57 8.20 21.89
C VAL A 169 -12.90 7.59 21.46
N GLU A 170 -13.65 6.97 22.36
CA GLU A 170 -14.90 6.29 22.02
C GLU A 170 -15.92 7.25 21.37
N GLN A 171 -16.18 8.39 22.00
CA GLN A 171 -17.10 9.39 21.45
C GLN A 171 -16.60 9.97 20.12
N LEU A 172 -15.29 10.19 20.00
CA LEU A 172 -14.66 10.66 18.76
C LEU A 172 -14.86 9.64 17.63
N ALA A 173 -14.62 8.36 17.91
CA ALA A 173 -14.82 7.27 16.97
C ALA A 173 -16.29 7.13 16.55
N GLU A 174 -17.23 7.21 17.50
CA GLU A 174 -18.66 7.13 17.20
C GLU A 174 -19.15 8.30 16.34
N GLU A 175 -18.60 9.50 16.52
CA GLU A 175 -18.90 10.63 15.65
C GLU A 175 -18.38 10.42 14.22
N LEU A 176 -17.15 9.92 14.07
CA LEU A 176 -16.57 9.59 12.76
C LEU A 176 -17.40 8.53 12.03
N LEU A 177 -17.89 7.52 12.75
CA LEU A 177 -18.69 6.44 12.18
C LEU A 177 -20.06 6.87 11.67
N LYS A 178 -20.60 8.01 12.12
CA LYS A 178 -21.85 8.58 11.57
C LYS A 178 -21.69 9.06 10.12
N ASP A 179 -20.48 9.39 9.68
CA ASP A 179 -20.17 9.89 8.34
C ASP A 179 -19.17 8.98 7.58
N SER A 180 -19.22 7.68 7.90
CA SER A 180 -18.31 6.66 7.34
C SER A 180 -18.26 6.73 5.80
N MET A 181 -19.41 6.86 5.15
CA MET A 181 -19.51 6.91 3.68
C MET A 181 -18.76 8.07 3.06
N GLY A 182 -18.90 9.26 3.64
CA GLY A 182 -18.18 10.42 3.15
C GLY A 182 -16.70 10.43 3.57
N LEU A 183 -16.26 9.52 4.45
CA LEU A 183 -14.85 9.36 4.82
C LEU A 183 -14.15 8.30 3.95
N PHE A 184 -14.81 7.20 3.57
CA PHE A 184 -14.22 6.14 2.73
C PHE A 184 -13.58 6.67 1.45
N ARG A 185 -14.28 7.59 0.78
CA ARG A 185 -13.90 8.16 -0.52
C ARG A 185 -13.09 9.45 -0.41
N HIS A 186 -12.86 9.92 0.80
CA HIS A 186 -12.18 11.19 1.01
C HIS A 186 -10.65 11.01 0.94
N PRO A 187 -9.90 11.85 0.20
CA PRO A 187 -8.44 11.76 0.09
C PRO A 187 -7.68 11.72 1.43
N TYR A 188 -8.25 12.33 2.48
CA TYR A 188 -7.70 12.33 3.84
C TYR A 188 -8.49 11.47 4.84
N GLY A 189 -9.82 11.42 4.70
CA GLY A 189 -10.69 10.76 5.67
C GLY A 189 -10.54 9.24 5.66
N ASN A 190 -10.17 8.67 4.51
CA ASN A 190 -9.95 7.23 4.38
C ASN A 190 -8.87 6.74 5.36
N TYR A 191 -7.81 7.51 5.60
CA TYR A 191 -6.75 7.14 6.54
C TYR A 191 -7.24 7.05 7.98
N VAL A 192 -8.22 7.87 8.36
CA VAL A 192 -8.83 7.81 9.69
C VAL A 192 -9.64 6.53 9.87
N LEU A 193 -10.39 6.10 8.86
CA LEU A 193 -11.10 4.82 8.90
C LEU A 193 -10.15 3.62 8.87
N GLN A 194 -9.04 3.72 8.13
CA GLN A 194 -7.98 2.70 8.16
C GLN A 194 -7.40 2.56 9.56
N GLU A 195 -7.20 3.66 10.28
CA GLU A 195 -6.70 3.63 11.66
C GLU A 195 -7.74 3.02 12.62
N LEU A 196 -9.01 3.39 12.52
CA LEU A 196 -10.08 2.74 13.30
C LEU A 196 -10.17 1.23 13.06
N LEU A 197 -9.84 0.74 11.85
CA LEU A 197 -9.76 -0.69 11.58
C LEU A 197 -8.57 -1.37 12.30
N VAL A 198 -7.51 -0.63 12.62
CA VAL A 198 -6.34 -1.11 13.36
C VAL A 198 -6.57 -1.02 14.88
N SER A 199 -6.88 0.17 15.39
CA SER A 199 -6.95 0.47 16.84
C SER A 199 -8.35 0.45 17.45
N GLY A 200 -9.41 0.54 16.65
CA GLY A 200 -10.79 0.61 17.14
C GLY A 200 -11.30 -0.67 17.80
N THR A 201 -12.46 -0.57 18.45
CA THR A 201 -13.09 -1.72 19.12
C THR A 201 -13.65 -2.73 18.09
N PRO A 202 -13.85 -4.01 18.45
CA PRO A 202 -14.45 -4.99 17.54
C PRO A 202 -15.81 -4.55 16.95
N SER A 203 -16.62 -3.83 17.74
CA SER A 203 -17.91 -3.27 17.29
C SER A 203 -17.72 -2.22 16.19
N GLN A 204 -16.79 -1.29 16.40
CA GLN A 204 -16.45 -0.24 15.44
C GLN A 204 -15.92 -0.82 14.14
N LYS A 205 -14.99 -1.79 14.21
CA LYS A 205 -14.48 -2.51 13.04
C LYS A 205 -15.59 -3.22 12.27
N SER A 206 -16.47 -3.92 12.98
CA SER A 206 -17.61 -4.62 12.34
C SER A 206 -18.60 -3.66 11.69
N ARG A 207 -18.79 -2.44 12.24
CA ARG A 207 -19.61 -1.40 11.62
C ARG A 207 -18.99 -0.90 10.32
N ILE A 208 -17.68 -0.63 10.29
CA ILE A 208 -16.96 -0.25 9.06
C ILE A 208 -17.07 -1.36 8.01
N SER A 209 -16.83 -2.62 8.39
CA SER A 209 -16.93 -3.77 7.47
C SER A 209 -18.35 -3.94 6.90
N ARG A 210 -19.39 -3.79 7.72
CA ARG A 210 -20.80 -3.84 7.25
C ARG A 210 -21.13 -2.73 6.25
N MET A 211 -20.61 -1.52 6.47
CA MET A 211 -20.82 -0.43 5.51
C MET A 211 -20.15 -0.72 4.16
N LEU A 212 -18.93 -1.30 4.18
CA LEU A 212 -18.25 -1.72 2.95
C LEU A 212 -19.01 -2.85 2.23
N GLU A 213 -19.53 -3.82 2.98
CA GLU A 213 -20.35 -4.94 2.49
C GLU A 213 -21.61 -4.43 1.77
N GLN A 214 -22.30 -3.44 2.34
CA GLN A 214 -23.52 -2.85 1.78
C GLN A 214 -23.27 -1.95 0.56
N HIS A 215 -22.03 -1.46 0.37
CA HIS A 215 -21.68 -0.49 -0.67
C HIS A 215 -20.51 -0.96 -1.54
N THR A 216 -20.48 -2.24 -1.86
CA THR A 216 -19.43 -2.92 -2.64
C THR A 216 -19.12 -2.25 -3.98
N LEU A 217 -20.10 -1.69 -4.70
CA LEU A 217 -19.84 -0.95 -5.95
C LEU A 217 -19.04 0.35 -5.74
N ALA A 218 -19.33 1.07 -4.64
CA ALA A 218 -18.63 2.31 -4.30
C ALA A 218 -17.17 2.05 -3.90
N VAL A 219 -16.85 0.84 -3.43
CA VAL A 219 -15.49 0.41 -3.08
C VAL A 219 -14.60 0.21 -4.30
N VAL A 220 -15.16 -0.37 -5.36
CA VAL A 220 -14.42 -0.79 -6.57
C VAL A 220 -14.02 0.38 -7.43
N THR A 221 -14.91 1.37 -7.50
CA THR A 221 -14.76 2.54 -8.35
C THR A 221 -13.90 3.62 -7.72
N ASP A 222 -13.50 3.44 -6.45
CA ASP A 222 -12.81 4.45 -5.65
C ASP A 222 -11.52 3.89 -5.04
N CYS A 223 -10.39 4.50 -5.39
CA CYS A 223 -9.08 4.03 -4.94
C CYS A 223 -8.87 4.19 -3.43
N HIS A 224 -9.54 5.15 -2.78
CA HIS A 224 -9.46 5.36 -1.34
C HIS A 224 -10.31 4.33 -0.61
N ALA A 225 -11.53 4.08 -1.08
CA ALA A 225 -12.40 3.04 -0.50
C ALA A 225 -11.79 1.64 -0.64
N SER A 226 -11.10 1.35 -1.74
CA SER A 226 -10.32 0.11 -1.91
C SER A 226 -9.22 -0.05 -0.85
N ALA A 227 -8.53 1.02 -0.44
CA ALA A 227 -7.52 0.96 0.62
C ALA A 227 -8.15 0.62 1.99
N VAL A 228 -9.30 1.22 2.30
CA VAL A 228 -10.04 0.90 3.54
C VAL A 228 -10.55 -0.54 3.52
N THR A 229 -10.98 -1.03 2.37
CA THR A 229 -11.43 -2.42 2.18
C THR A 229 -10.31 -3.42 2.41
N ALA A 230 -9.10 -3.16 1.89
CA ALA A 230 -7.94 -3.99 2.18
C ALA A 230 -7.64 -4.04 3.68
N LYS A 231 -7.73 -2.91 4.38
CA LYS A 231 -7.59 -2.87 5.85
C LYS A 231 -8.71 -3.66 6.56
N ALA A 232 -9.96 -3.58 6.10
CA ALA A 232 -11.06 -4.32 6.70
C ALA A 232 -10.87 -5.84 6.56
N LEU A 233 -10.45 -6.30 5.37
CA LEU A 233 -10.11 -7.70 5.10
C LEU A 233 -8.85 -8.17 5.85
N THR A 234 -8.00 -7.25 6.34
CA THR A 234 -6.79 -7.57 7.10
C THR A 234 -7.05 -7.62 8.62
N TYR A 235 -7.76 -6.64 9.17
CA TYR A 235 -7.88 -6.42 10.62
C TYR A 235 -9.28 -6.69 11.20
N GLY A 236 -10.29 -6.96 10.36
CA GLY A 236 -11.64 -7.34 10.80
C GLY A 236 -11.68 -8.68 11.53
N SER A 237 -12.80 -8.99 12.17
CA SER A 237 -13.05 -10.34 12.69
C SER A 237 -13.12 -11.35 11.53
N GLN A 238 -12.83 -12.63 11.78
CA GLN A 238 -12.93 -13.65 10.72
C GLN A 238 -14.32 -13.67 10.08
N LYS A 239 -15.38 -13.52 10.88
CA LYS A 239 -16.76 -13.41 10.40
C LYS A 239 -16.97 -12.21 9.48
N ASP A 240 -16.44 -11.04 9.82
CA ASP A 240 -16.57 -9.83 8.99
C ASP A 240 -15.76 -9.96 7.70
N LYS A 241 -14.56 -10.53 7.77
CA LYS A 241 -13.69 -10.78 6.61
C LYS A 241 -14.38 -11.69 5.59
N CYS A 242 -14.92 -12.82 6.05
CA CYS A 242 -15.64 -13.74 5.18
C CYS A 242 -16.87 -13.07 4.54
N ARG A 243 -17.71 -12.39 5.32
CA ARG A 243 -18.89 -11.69 4.79
C ARG A 243 -18.53 -10.67 3.70
N LEU A 244 -17.54 -9.83 3.96
CA LEU A 244 -17.08 -8.84 3.01
C LEU A 244 -16.47 -9.50 1.75
N ALA A 245 -15.69 -10.57 1.90
CA ALA A 245 -15.13 -11.31 0.78
C ALA A 245 -16.23 -11.93 -0.11
N HIS A 246 -17.23 -12.60 0.48
CA HIS A 246 -18.36 -13.14 -0.26
C HIS A 246 -19.19 -12.04 -0.93
N ALA A 247 -19.44 -10.90 -0.27
CA ALA A 247 -20.17 -9.78 -0.87
C ALA A 247 -19.44 -9.17 -2.07
N LEU A 248 -18.11 -9.06 -2.02
CA LEU A 248 -17.30 -8.65 -3.16
C LEU A 248 -17.33 -9.70 -4.27
N ALA A 249 -17.19 -10.98 -3.92
CA ALA A 249 -17.21 -12.09 -4.87
C ALA A 249 -18.54 -12.26 -5.57
N ALA A 250 -19.66 -11.94 -4.92
CA ALA A 250 -21.01 -12.08 -5.49
C ALA A 250 -21.25 -11.14 -6.67
N GLN A 251 -20.46 -10.08 -6.82
CA GLN A 251 -20.55 -9.20 -7.98
C GLN A 251 -19.62 -9.69 -9.09
N SER A 252 -20.22 -10.09 -10.22
CA SER A 252 -19.48 -10.54 -11.40
C SER A 252 -18.48 -9.49 -11.90
N SER A 253 -17.28 -9.93 -12.24
CA SER A 253 -16.17 -9.09 -12.74
C SER A 253 -15.65 -8.00 -11.79
N LEU A 254 -16.18 -7.90 -10.57
CA LEU A 254 -15.77 -6.89 -9.59
C LEU A 254 -14.32 -7.07 -9.15
N VAL A 255 -13.96 -8.30 -8.78
CA VAL A 255 -12.61 -8.66 -8.30
C VAL A 255 -11.56 -8.50 -9.42
N PRO A 256 -11.80 -8.96 -10.66
CA PRO A 256 -10.93 -8.65 -11.80
C PRO A 256 -10.79 -7.14 -12.08
N ALA A 257 -11.89 -6.38 -12.03
CA ALA A 257 -11.85 -4.95 -12.32
C ALA A 257 -10.96 -4.17 -11.33
N MET A 258 -11.06 -4.46 -10.03
CA MET A 258 -10.24 -3.76 -9.03
C MET A 258 -8.76 -4.20 -9.04
N ALA A 259 -8.45 -5.39 -9.58
CA ALA A 259 -7.10 -5.93 -9.63
C ALA A 259 -6.13 -5.07 -10.47
N TYR A 260 -6.64 -4.19 -11.33
CA TYR A 260 -5.85 -3.22 -12.09
C TYR A 260 -5.38 -2.02 -11.27
N THR A 261 -5.86 -1.85 -10.04
CA THR A 261 -5.64 -0.63 -9.25
C THR A 261 -4.65 -0.85 -8.10
N ARG A 262 -4.03 0.24 -7.62
CA ARG A 262 -3.01 0.25 -6.54
C ARG A 262 -3.44 -0.46 -5.26
N HIS A 263 -4.70 -0.28 -4.85
CA HIS A 263 -5.21 -0.87 -3.61
C HIS A 263 -6.14 -2.06 -3.87
N GLY A 264 -6.82 -2.08 -5.02
CA GLY A 264 -7.73 -3.15 -5.37
C GLY A 264 -7.05 -4.49 -5.66
N TYR A 265 -5.78 -4.51 -6.14
CA TYR A 265 -5.06 -5.77 -6.28
C TYR A 265 -4.87 -6.48 -4.93
N VAL A 266 -4.60 -5.72 -3.86
CA VAL A 266 -4.48 -6.27 -2.49
C VAL A 266 -5.82 -6.84 -2.03
N VAL A 267 -6.93 -6.13 -2.32
CA VAL A 267 -8.28 -6.61 -2.02
C VAL A 267 -8.56 -7.92 -2.77
N ALA A 268 -8.25 -7.99 -4.06
CA ALA A 268 -8.45 -9.20 -4.86
C ALA A 268 -7.68 -10.41 -4.29
N GLN A 269 -6.42 -10.21 -3.88
CA GLN A 269 -5.62 -11.26 -3.23
C GLN A 269 -6.26 -11.73 -1.92
N LEU A 270 -6.69 -10.79 -1.07
CA LEU A 270 -7.32 -11.11 0.22
C LEU A 270 -8.66 -11.83 0.04
N VAL A 271 -9.49 -11.38 -0.92
CA VAL A 271 -10.75 -12.06 -1.26
C VAL A 271 -10.45 -13.49 -1.67
N LEU A 272 -9.52 -13.72 -2.60
CA LEU A 272 -9.13 -15.07 -3.00
C LEU A 272 -8.61 -15.90 -1.83
N GLN A 273 -7.84 -15.32 -0.91
CA GLN A 273 -7.35 -16.04 0.29
C GLN A 273 -8.46 -16.44 1.26
N LEU A 274 -9.55 -15.66 1.32
CA LEU A 274 -10.67 -15.87 2.26
C LEU A 274 -11.80 -16.73 1.70
N LEU A 275 -11.92 -16.85 0.37
CA LEU A 275 -12.92 -17.69 -0.27
C LEU A 275 -12.47 -19.15 -0.34
N GLU A 276 -13.45 -20.04 -0.24
CA GLU A 276 -13.32 -21.50 -0.36
C GLU A 276 -14.37 -22.06 -1.34
N GLY A 277 -14.13 -23.28 -1.84
CA GLY A 277 -15.08 -24.01 -2.71
C GLY A 277 -15.47 -23.26 -3.99
N GLN A 278 -16.75 -23.37 -4.35
CA GLN A 278 -17.29 -22.87 -5.63
C GLN A 278 -17.12 -21.36 -5.83
N ASP A 279 -17.23 -20.55 -4.77
CA ASP A 279 -17.06 -19.10 -4.88
C ASP A 279 -15.62 -18.74 -5.25
N ARG A 280 -14.65 -19.43 -4.66
CA ARG A 280 -13.24 -19.25 -5.01
C ARG A 280 -12.96 -19.64 -6.45
N GLU A 281 -13.44 -20.81 -6.87
CA GLU A 281 -13.26 -21.34 -8.23
C GLU A 281 -13.87 -20.39 -9.27
N ARG A 282 -15.09 -19.89 -9.01
CA ARG A 282 -15.75 -18.91 -9.88
C ARG A 282 -14.94 -17.63 -10.02
N VAL A 283 -14.46 -17.03 -8.92
CA VAL A 283 -13.65 -15.80 -8.98
C VAL A 283 -12.31 -16.06 -9.68
N LEU A 284 -11.67 -17.22 -9.49
CA LEU A 284 -10.46 -17.60 -10.22
C LEU A 284 -10.73 -17.75 -11.73
N GLN A 285 -11.87 -18.34 -12.11
CA GLN A 285 -12.31 -18.45 -13.50
C GLN A 285 -12.61 -17.09 -14.12
N GLU A 286 -13.26 -16.18 -13.38
CA GLU A 286 -13.45 -14.79 -13.82
C GLU A 286 -12.09 -14.11 -14.03
N MET A 287 -11.18 -14.19 -13.06
CA MET A 287 -9.83 -13.61 -13.17
C MET A 287 -9.04 -14.17 -14.36
N SER A 288 -9.18 -15.46 -14.68
CA SER A 288 -8.44 -16.10 -15.79
C SER A 288 -8.87 -15.56 -17.16
N GLN A 289 -10.14 -15.18 -17.32
CA GLN A 289 -10.64 -14.50 -18.53
C GLN A 289 -9.93 -13.16 -18.78
N TYR A 290 -9.49 -12.48 -17.72
CA TYR A 290 -8.75 -11.22 -17.79
C TYR A 290 -7.22 -11.39 -17.68
N ALA A 291 -6.70 -12.61 -17.56
CA ALA A 291 -5.30 -12.86 -17.22
C ALA A 291 -4.30 -12.20 -18.19
N LEU A 292 -4.53 -12.31 -19.51
CA LEU A 292 -3.67 -11.68 -20.52
C LEU A 292 -3.61 -10.15 -20.35
N SER A 293 -4.76 -9.53 -20.14
CA SER A 293 -4.85 -8.08 -19.92
C SER A 293 -4.25 -7.67 -18.57
N LEU A 294 -4.50 -8.42 -17.49
CA LEU A 294 -3.91 -8.20 -16.17
C LEU A 294 -2.38 -8.27 -16.19
N ARG A 295 -1.78 -9.18 -16.99
CA ARG A 295 -0.33 -9.30 -17.15
C ARG A 295 0.32 -8.03 -17.72
N THR A 296 -0.43 -7.20 -18.47
CA THR A 296 0.09 -5.92 -18.99
C THR A 296 0.21 -4.86 -17.89
N SER A 297 -0.66 -4.89 -16.88
CA SER A 297 -0.66 -3.94 -15.77
C SER A 297 0.32 -4.34 -14.65
N ARG A 298 0.98 -3.35 -14.04
CA ARG A 298 1.81 -3.56 -12.83
C ARG A 298 0.99 -4.25 -11.72
N TYR A 299 -0.21 -3.75 -11.44
CA TYR A 299 -1.05 -4.24 -10.34
C TYR A 299 -1.72 -5.56 -10.71
N GLY A 300 -2.10 -5.75 -11.97
CA GLY A 300 -2.63 -7.03 -12.44
C GLY A 300 -1.61 -8.17 -12.30
N ARG A 301 -0.34 -7.95 -12.63
CA ARG A 301 0.74 -8.93 -12.37
C ARG A 301 0.86 -9.30 -10.88
N LEU A 302 0.69 -8.33 -9.98
CA LEU A 302 0.72 -8.59 -8.54
C LEU A 302 -0.51 -9.40 -8.11
N ALA A 303 -1.72 -9.05 -8.57
CA ALA A 303 -2.94 -9.81 -8.28
C ALA A 303 -2.80 -11.28 -8.72
N LEU A 304 -2.31 -11.50 -9.95
CA LEU A 304 -2.10 -12.83 -10.51
C LEU A 304 -1.05 -13.64 -9.73
N ALA A 305 -0.05 -13.00 -9.11
CA ALA A 305 0.99 -13.72 -8.36
C ALA A 305 0.46 -14.48 -7.13
N SER A 306 -0.73 -14.13 -6.63
CA SER A 306 -1.37 -14.81 -5.48
C SER A 306 -2.42 -15.83 -5.89
N MET A 307 -2.86 -15.78 -7.15
CA MET A 307 -3.44 -16.94 -7.81
C MET A 307 -2.25 -17.84 -8.02
N SER A 308 -2.05 -18.85 -7.18
CA SER A 308 -1.05 -19.87 -7.42
C SER A 308 -1.24 -20.42 -8.84
N GLU A 309 -0.49 -19.87 -9.78
CA GLU A 309 -0.08 -20.56 -10.97
C GLU A 309 1.16 -21.37 -10.52
N PRO A 310 1.12 -22.72 -10.41
CA PRO A 310 1.91 -23.41 -11.40
C PRO A 310 1.46 -22.77 -12.72
N CYS A 311 2.39 -22.04 -13.36
CA CYS A 311 2.25 -21.47 -14.69
C CYS A 311 1.11 -22.18 -15.40
N VAL A 312 0.03 -21.53 -15.84
CA VAL A 312 -1.02 -22.21 -16.65
C VAL A 312 -0.25 -23.13 -17.57
N ASP A 313 -0.31 -24.44 -17.26
CA ASP A 313 0.81 -25.29 -17.61
C ASP A 313 0.86 -25.22 -19.12
N ILE A 314 2.06 -25.04 -19.69
CA ILE A 314 2.19 -25.20 -21.12
C ILE A 314 1.53 -26.54 -21.49
N VAL A 315 1.56 -27.53 -20.60
CA VAL A 315 0.76 -28.75 -20.66
C VAL A 315 -0.76 -28.53 -20.70
N THR A 316 -1.41 -27.68 -19.88
CA THR A 316 -2.87 -27.45 -19.90
C THR A 316 -3.30 -26.66 -21.14
N LEU A 317 -2.50 -25.67 -21.56
CA LEU A 317 -2.74 -24.88 -22.77
C LEU A 317 -2.53 -25.75 -24.02
N LEU A 318 -1.47 -26.59 -24.03
CA LEU A 318 -1.24 -27.62 -25.04
C LEU A 318 -2.27 -28.75 -24.95
N GLN A 319 -2.84 -29.08 -23.79
CA GLN A 319 -3.91 -30.09 -23.65
C GLN A 319 -5.22 -29.56 -24.22
N GLY A 320 -5.55 -28.28 -24.01
CA GLY A 320 -6.68 -27.62 -24.67
C GLY A 320 -6.50 -27.57 -26.19
N HIS A 321 -5.31 -27.18 -26.66
CA HIS A 321 -4.97 -27.20 -28.08
C HIS A 321 -4.97 -28.62 -28.66
N ARG A 322 -4.40 -29.60 -27.94
CA ARG A 322 -4.40 -31.02 -28.31
C ARG A 322 -5.81 -31.58 -28.37
N SER A 323 -6.70 -31.21 -27.45
CA SER A 323 -8.10 -31.65 -27.47
C SER A 323 -8.82 -31.07 -28.68
N SER A 324 -8.61 -29.79 -29.00
CA SER A 324 -9.14 -29.15 -30.20
C SER A 324 -8.62 -29.79 -31.50
N VAL A 325 -7.31 -30.10 -31.56
CA VAL A 325 -6.68 -30.80 -32.68
C VAL A 325 -7.19 -32.24 -32.77
N GLN A 326 -7.39 -32.93 -31.65
CA GLN A 326 -7.95 -34.29 -31.59
C GLN A 326 -9.39 -34.32 -32.11
N THR A 327 -10.21 -33.30 -31.78
CA THR A 327 -11.58 -33.15 -32.29
C THR A 327 -11.58 -32.87 -33.79
N SER A 328 -10.70 -31.99 -34.29
CA SER A 328 -10.51 -31.78 -35.74
C SER A 328 -10.08 -33.08 -36.45
N LEU A 329 -9.08 -33.79 -35.90
CA LEU A 329 -8.60 -35.05 -36.45
C LEU A 329 -9.66 -36.17 -36.43
N THR A 330 -10.59 -36.17 -35.47
CA THR A 330 -11.68 -37.15 -35.42
C THR A 330 -12.81 -36.80 -36.40
N GLN A 331 -13.07 -35.52 -36.65
CA GLN A 331 -13.94 -35.06 -37.73
C GLN A 331 -13.33 -35.37 -39.10
N ASP A 332 -12.04 -35.11 -39.30
CA ASP A 332 -11.31 -35.48 -40.51
C ASP A 332 -11.27 -37.00 -40.70
N ALA A 333 -11.11 -37.80 -39.63
CA ALA A 333 -11.17 -39.27 -39.71
C ALA A 333 -12.58 -39.83 -40.01
N ALA A 334 -13.64 -39.04 -39.79
CA ALA A 334 -15.00 -39.38 -40.23
C ALA A 334 -15.20 -39.01 -41.72
N GLU A 335 -14.58 -37.93 -42.18
CA GLU A 335 -14.49 -37.52 -43.60
C GLU A 335 -13.71 -38.56 -44.42
N VAL A 336 -12.53 -39.00 -43.93
CA VAL A 336 -11.68 -40.05 -44.55
C VAL A 336 -12.46 -41.37 -44.69
N ARG A 337 -13.24 -41.78 -43.68
CA ARG A 337 -14.07 -42.99 -43.74
C ARG A 337 -15.22 -42.89 -44.74
N ARG A 338 -15.69 -41.67 -45.02
CA ARG A 338 -16.70 -41.39 -46.05
C ARG A 338 -16.08 -41.46 -47.45
N CYS A 339 -14.91 -40.85 -47.66
CA CYS A 339 -14.19 -40.84 -48.95
C CYS A 339 -13.56 -42.21 -49.30
N ALA A 340 -13.20 -43.03 -48.31
CA ALA A 340 -12.68 -44.38 -48.51
C ALA A 340 -13.69 -45.35 -49.16
N ALA A 341 -14.96 -44.97 -49.25
CA ALA A 341 -16.00 -45.75 -49.91
C ALA A 341 -16.11 -45.49 -51.43
N GLU A 342 -15.41 -44.49 -51.98
CA GLU A 342 -15.71 -43.99 -53.34
C GLU A 342 -14.55 -44.14 -54.37
N ASP A 343 -13.25 -43.99 -54.03
CA ASP A 343 -12.10 -44.29 -54.93
C ASP A 343 -10.71 -44.22 -54.20
N GLU A 344 -9.75 -45.08 -54.58
CA GLU A 344 -8.39 -45.21 -54.02
C GLU A 344 -7.52 -43.95 -54.25
N ALA A 345 -7.72 -43.24 -55.37
CA ALA A 345 -6.98 -42.02 -55.69
C ALA A 345 -7.27 -40.87 -54.70
N SER A 346 -8.51 -40.77 -54.23
CA SER A 346 -8.94 -39.75 -53.27
C SER A 346 -8.35 -39.97 -51.87
N LEU A 347 -8.18 -41.24 -51.48
CA LEU A 347 -7.50 -41.63 -50.24
C LEU A 347 -6.01 -41.23 -50.25
N ILE A 348 -5.31 -41.49 -51.36
CA ILE A 348 -3.88 -41.13 -51.51
C ILE A 348 -3.71 -39.61 -51.44
N GLN A 349 -4.58 -38.84 -52.09
CA GLN A 349 -4.53 -37.38 -52.06
C GLN A 349 -4.77 -36.83 -50.64
N LEU A 350 -5.74 -37.38 -49.92
CA LEU A 350 -6.07 -36.98 -48.54
C LEU A 350 -4.92 -37.31 -47.57
N TYR A 351 -4.29 -38.48 -47.72
CA TYR A 351 -3.08 -38.83 -46.98
C TYR A 351 -1.92 -37.87 -47.27
N GLY A 352 -1.75 -37.45 -48.53
CA GLY A 352 -0.75 -36.44 -48.92
C GLY A 352 -0.97 -35.10 -48.24
N LEU A 353 -2.21 -34.62 -48.18
CA LEU A 353 -2.59 -33.36 -47.53
C LEU A 353 -2.37 -33.42 -46.01
N CYS A 354 -2.77 -34.52 -45.35
CA CYS A 354 -2.52 -34.72 -43.93
C CYS A 354 -1.02 -34.77 -43.62
N ALA A 355 -0.22 -35.45 -44.45
CA ALA A 355 1.23 -35.50 -44.30
C ALA A 355 1.89 -34.12 -44.45
N GLN A 356 1.38 -33.28 -45.34
CA GLN A 356 1.86 -31.91 -45.51
C GLN A 356 1.50 -31.03 -44.31
N ALA A 357 0.24 -31.07 -43.85
CA ALA A 357 -0.21 -30.32 -42.68
C ALA A 357 0.60 -30.67 -41.41
N MET A 358 0.96 -31.95 -41.24
CA MET A 358 1.84 -32.38 -40.13
C MET A 358 3.26 -31.82 -40.25
N ARG A 359 3.82 -31.73 -41.46
CA ARG A 359 5.15 -31.12 -41.69
C ARG A 359 5.12 -29.62 -41.42
N ASP A 360 4.08 -28.93 -41.87
CA ASP A 360 3.92 -27.48 -41.68
C ASP A 360 3.75 -27.14 -40.19
N THR A 361 2.95 -27.94 -39.46
CA THR A 361 2.78 -27.80 -38.01
C THR A 361 4.10 -28.01 -37.26
N LYS A 362 4.90 -29.01 -37.67
CA LYS A 362 6.22 -29.25 -37.10
C LYS A 362 7.17 -28.07 -37.32
N ALA A 363 7.18 -27.48 -38.51
CA ALA A 363 8.01 -26.32 -38.83
C ALA A 363 7.64 -25.09 -37.97
N ILE A 364 6.35 -24.83 -37.78
CA ILE A 364 5.86 -23.73 -36.92
C ILE A 364 6.31 -23.93 -35.46
N LEU A 365 6.26 -25.16 -34.95
CA LEU A 365 6.69 -25.48 -33.60
C LEU A 365 8.20 -25.30 -33.42
N GLU A 366 9.01 -25.70 -34.41
CA GLU A 366 10.46 -25.51 -34.39
C GLU A 366 10.84 -24.02 -34.45
N GLU A 367 10.13 -23.21 -35.25
CA GLU A 367 10.34 -21.77 -35.32
C GLU A 367 9.95 -21.05 -34.02
N ALA A 368 8.83 -21.44 -33.40
CA ALA A 368 8.40 -20.93 -32.10
C ALA A 368 9.41 -21.28 -30.98
N GLU A 369 9.99 -22.48 -31.02
CA GLU A 369 11.04 -22.89 -30.07
C GLU A 369 12.32 -22.07 -30.25
N GLN A 370 12.72 -21.78 -31.49
CA GLN A 370 13.87 -20.91 -31.78
C GLN A 370 13.63 -19.47 -31.30
N GLN A 371 12.45 -18.90 -31.55
CA GLN A 371 12.12 -17.55 -31.07
C GLN A 371 12.11 -17.47 -29.54
N SER A 372 11.59 -18.49 -28.86
CA SER A 372 11.62 -18.60 -27.40
C SER A 372 13.05 -18.61 -26.84
N LYS A 373 13.96 -19.37 -27.47
CA LYS A 373 15.39 -19.40 -27.11
C LYS A 373 16.06 -18.04 -27.33
N LEU A 374 15.71 -17.34 -28.42
CA LEU A 374 16.26 -16.02 -28.74
C LEU A 374 15.83 -14.97 -27.71
N LEU A 375 14.53 -14.90 -27.40
CA LEU A 375 13.96 -13.99 -26.40
C LEU A 375 14.52 -14.25 -25.00
N SER A 376 14.72 -15.52 -24.63
CA SER A 376 15.34 -15.90 -23.35
C SER A 376 16.79 -15.39 -23.25
N SER A 377 17.55 -15.49 -24.35
CA SER A 377 18.92 -14.96 -24.45
C SER A 377 18.98 -13.44 -24.37
N GLU A 378 18.11 -12.74 -25.11
CA GLU A 378 18.01 -11.27 -25.07
C GLU A 378 17.63 -10.75 -23.68
N TRP A 379 16.68 -11.42 -23.03
CA TRP A 379 16.25 -11.05 -21.70
C TRP A 379 17.33 -11.28 -20.65
N SER A 380 18.14 -12.33 -20.79
CA SER A 380 19.32 -12.58 -19.95
C SER A 380 20.36 -11.46 -20.09
N LYS A 381 20.63 -11.01 -21.32
CA LYS A 381 21.54 -9.88 -21.62
C LYS A 381 21.03 -8.57 -21.03
N GLU A 382 19.73 -8.28 -21.17
CA GLU A 382 19.14 -7.04 -20.65
C GLU A 382 19.12 -7.02 -19.12
N ARG A 383 18.85 -8.17 -18.49
CA ARG A 383 18.97 -8.35 -17.03
C ARG A 383 20.39 -8.09 -16.53
N GLN A 384 21.43 -8.49 -17.28
CA GLN A 384 22.82 -8.23 -16.94
C GLN A 384 23.17 -6.73 -17.07
N ARG A 385 22.71 -6.06 -18.13
CA ARG A 385 22.87 -4.60 -18.31
C ARG A 385 22.22 -3.80 -17.17
N LEU A 386 21.01 -4.18 -16.77
CA LEU A 386 20.31 -3.53 -15.66
C LEU A 386 21.04 -3.71 -14.32
N ARG A 387 21.67 -4.88 -14.09
CA ARG A 387 22.52 -5.11 -12.90
C ARG A 387 23.77 -4.22 -12.91
N GLN A 388 24.46 -4.09 -14.04
CA GLN A 388 25.61 -3.20 -14.18
C GLN A 388 25.23 -1.74 -13.93
N ARG A 389 24.15 -1.25 -14.56
CA ARG A 389 23.63 0.11 -14.31
C ARG A 389 23.27 0.35 -12.85
N GLY A 390 22.64 -0.63 -12.19
CA GLY A 390 22.34 -0.56 -10.76
C GLY A 390 23.60 -0.43 -9.90
N SER A 391 24.65 -1.20 -10.23
CA SER A 391 25.94 -1.13 -9.52
C SER A 391 26.66 0.21 -9.74
N GLU A 392 26.63 0.76 -10.95
CA GLU A 392 27.19 2.09 -11.26
C GLU A 392 26.46 3.20 -10.51
N LEU A 393 25.13 3.13 -10.42
CA LEU A 393 24.34 4.10 -9.69
C LEU A 393 24.66 4.08 -8.19
N ALA A 394 24.80 2.87 -7.62
CA ALA A 394 25.19 2.68 -6.23
C ALA A 394 26.60 3.23 -5.95
N ALA A 395 27.56 2.99 -6.86
CA ALA A 395 28.92 3.54 -6.75
C ALA A 395 28.94 5.08 -6.81
N ARG A 396 28.14 5.69 -7.70
CA ARG A 396 28.01 7.16 -7.79
C ARG A 396 27.39 7.77 -6.53
N GLN A 397 26.38 7.12 -5.95
CA GLN A 397 25.79 7.56 -4.69
C GLN A 397 26.79 7.46 -3.54
N ALA A 398 27.53 6.36 -3.44
CA ALA A 398 28.57 6.18 -2.41
C ALA A 398 29.67 7.26 -2.52
N ALA A 399 30.13 7.57 -3.74
CA ALA A 399 31.10 8.64 -3.97
C ALA A 399 30.54 10.03 -3.59
N GLY A 400 29.26 10.30 -3.89
CA GLY A 400 28.58 11.53 -3.48
C GLY A 400 28.50 11.69 -1.96
N TRP A 401 28.20 10.61 -1.24
CA TRP A 401 28.19 10.61 0.23
C TRP A 401 29.58 10.83 0.83
N GLN A 402 30.63 10.23 0.25
CA GLN A 402 32.01 10.45 0.69
C GLN A 402 32.47 11.89 0.47
N ALA A 403 32.13 12.49 -0.68
CA ALA A 403 32.45 13.89 -0.97
C ALA A 403 31.73 14.85 0.00
N LEU A 404 30.46 14.60 0.30
CA LEU A 404 29.69 15.37 1.29
C LEU A 404 30.32 15.25 2.68
N HIS A 405 30.71 14.04 3.08
CA HIS A 405 31.37 13.80 4.36
C HIS A 405 32.71 14.54 4.48
N GLN A 406 33.54 14.53 3.43
CA GLN A 406 34.80 15.29 3.40
C GLN A 406 34.57 16.81 3.47
N ALA A 407 33.59 17.33 2.76
CA ALA A 407 33.25 18.76 2.82
C ALA A 407 32.82 19.18 4.23
N VAL A 408 31.97 18.37 4.89
CA VAL A 408 31.54 18.62 6.27
C VAL A 408 32.74 18.59 7.24
N GLN A 409 33.68 17.66 7.07
CA GLN A 409 34.89 17.59 7.91
C GLN A 409 35.80 18.81 7.72
N GLN A 410 35.94 19.30 6.49
CA GLN A 410 36.72 20.51 6.20
C GLN A 410 36.08 21.77 6.79
N ASP A 411 34.75 21.88 6.73
CA ASP A 411 34.02 22.99 7.34
C ASP A 411 34.11 22.96 8.86
N ILE A 412 34.03 21.77 9.49
CA ILE A 412 34.26 21.60 10.93
C ILE A 412 35.68 22.05 11.32
N ALA A 413 36.69 21.65 10.54
CA ALA A 413 38.10 22.02 10.80
C ALA A 413 38.40 23.51 10.60
N ARG A 414 37.60 24.24 9.81
CA ARG A 414 37.71 25.70 9.67
C ARG A 414 37.02 26.48 10.79
N LEU A 415 36.05 25.85 11.45
CA LEU A 415 35.28 26.43 12.54
C LEU A 415 35.93 26.21 13.92
N ALA A 416 36.83 25.22 14.03
CA ALA A 416 37.73 24.99 15.15
C ALA A 416 39.01 25.82 15.00
#